data_AF-A0ABD5AZE3-F1
#
_entry.id   AF-A0ABD5AZE3-F1
#
_cell.length_a   1.000
_cell.length_b   1.000
_cell.length_c   1.000
_cell.angle_alpha   90.00
_cell.angle_beta   90.00
_cell.angle_gamma   90.00
#
_symmetry.space_group_name_H-M   'P 1'
#
loop_
_entity.id
_entity.type
_entity.pdbx_description
1 polymer ?
#
loop_
_entity_poly.entity_id
_entity_poly.type
_entity_poly.pdbx_seq_one_letter_code
_entity_poly.pdbx_strand_id
1 'polypeptide(L)' 'KNGELKPIKAYNMRKSRQRKDDHLTNEVKHKVRSKSKRKVKPGYKKKFKQEVEKMKRQERKQYSKKQNRQKRKNNKG' A
#
# COMPACT_ATOMS: atom_id res chain seq x y z
N LYS A 1 9.65 -22.16 -8.38
CA LYS A 1 10.49 -22.20 -9.59
C LYS A 1 11.69 -23.14 -9.45
N ASN A 2 11.78 -24.00 -8.40
CA ASN A 2 12.89 -24.94 -8.21
C ASN A 2 12.40 -26.36 -7.83
N GLY A 3 11.40 -26.93 -8.50
CA GLY A 3 11.06 -28.38 -8.44
C GLY A 3 10.68 -29.03 -7.09
N GLU A 4 10.94 -28.41 -5.95
CA GLU A 4 10.73 -28.99 -4.62
C GLU A 4 9.27 -28.87 -4.18
N LEU A 5 8.73 -29.98 -3.69
CA LEU A 5 7.41 -30.03 -3.08
C LEU A 5 7.40 -29.13 -1.85
N LYS A 6 6.59 -28.08 -1.89
CA LYS A 6 6.42 -27.19 -0.73
C LYS A 6 5.76 -27.98 0.40
N PRO A 7 6.21 -27.81 1.66
CA PRO A 7 5.62 -28.51 2.80
C PRO A 7 4.13 -28.19 2.89
N ILE A 8 3.33 -29.25 3.06
CA ILE A 8 1.88 -29.15 3.22
C ILE A 8 1.60 -28.61 4.63
N LYS A 9 0.90 -27.47 4.70
CA LYS A 9 0.51 -26.87 5.99
C LYS A 9 -0.52 -27.76 6.70
N ALA A 10 -0.49 -27.76 8.03
CA ALA A 10 -1.53 -28.42 8.83
C ALA A 10 -2.92 -27.81 8.58
N TYR A 11 -3.97 -28.63 8.64
CA TYR A 11 -5.36 -28.21 8.40
C TYR A 11 -5.78 -27.01 9.29
N ASN A 12 -5.32 -27.00 10.54
CA ASN A 12 -5.65 -25.98 11.53
C ASN A 12 -4.81 -24.68 11.40
N MET A 13 -3.83 -24.61 10.49
CA MET A 13 -3.05 -23.40 10.28
C MET A 13 -3.83 -22.35 9.49
N ARG A 14 -4.36 -21.37 10.23
CA ARG A 14 -4.86 -20.12 9.65
C ARG A 14 -3.69 -19.20 9.34
N LYS A 15 -3.66 -18.67 8.11
CA LYS A 15 -2.70 -17.65 7.73
C LYS A 15 -3.09 -16.32 8.40
N SER A 16 -2.17 -15.72 9.14
CA SER A 16 -2.37 -14.36 9.65
C SER A 16 -2.42 -13.35 8.51
N ARG A 17 -3.24 -12.30 8.66
CA ARG A 17 -3.38 -11.26 7.63
C ARG A 17 -2.06 -10.49 7.51
N GLN A 18 -1.31 -10.78 6.46
CA GLN A 18 -0.08 -10.06 6.14
C GLN A 18 -0.44 -8.71 5.50
N ARG A 19 0.11 -7.62 6.06
CA ARG A 19 -0.03 -6.29 5.49
C ARG A 19 0.81 -6.23 4.21
N LYS A 20 0.16 -6.40 3.05
CA LYS A 20 0.81 -6.14 1.76
C LYS A 20 0.90 -4.64 1.57
N ASP A 21 2.09 -4.09 1.74
CA ASP A 21 2.38 -2.74 1.25
C ASP A 21 2.67 -2.87 -0.25
N ASP A 22 1.80 -2.32 -1.11
CA ASP A 22 2.10 -2.20 -2.54
C ASP A 22 3.35 -1.34 -2.72
N HIS A 23 4.15 -1.59 -3.77
CA HIS A 23 5.32 -0.79 -4.14
C HIS A 23 5.01 0.73 -4.12
N LEU A 24 3.85 1.10 -4.66
CA LEU A 24 3.33 2.47 -4.67
C LEU A 24 3.11 3.04 -3.26
N THR A 25 2.71 2.22 -2.29
CA THR A 25 2.48 2.68 -0.91
C THR A 25 3.79 2.97 -0.17
N ASN A 26 4.88 2.33 -0.56
CA ASN A 26 6.21 2.60 0.02
C ASN A 26 6.79 3.89 -0.56
N GLU A 27 6.71 4.12 -1.87
CA GLU A 27 7.11 5.40 -2.49
C GLU A 27 6.36 6.60 -1.88
N VAL A 28 5.06 6.47 -1.68
CA VAL A 28 4.23 7.53 -1.07
C VAL A 28 4.63 7.77 0.40
N LYS A 29 4.97 6.72 1.16
CA LYS A 29 5.50 6.87 2.53
C LYS A 29 6.82 7.65 2.52
N HIS A 30 7.73 7.37 1.59
CA HIS A 30 9.01 8.07 1.50
C HIS A 30 8.83 9.56 1.14
N LYS A 31 7.92 9.89 0.21
CA LYS A 31 7.60 11.28 -0.17
C LYS A 31 7.01 12.12 0.97
N VAL A 32 6.20 11.53 1.85
CA VAL A 32 5.65 12.28 2.98
C VAL A 32 6.68 12.42 4.10
N ARG A 33 7.52 11.39 4.31
CA ARG A 33 8.59 11.42 5.30
C ARG A 33 9.71 12.40 4.95
N SER A 34 10.01 12.61 3.67
CA SER A 34 11.00 13.62 3.24
C SER A 34 10.54 15.07 3.47
N LYS A 35 9.23 15.31 3.50
CA LYS A 35 8.65 16.64 3.74
C LYS A 35 8.56 17.03 5.23
N SER A 36 8.76 16.08 6.15
CA SER A 36 8.60 16.30 7.58
C SER A 36 9.95 16.30 8.31
N LYS A 37 10.26 17.38 9.05
CA LYS A 37 11.50 17.50 9.83
C LYS A 37 11.57 16.40 10.90
N ARG A 38 12.78 15.84 11.12
CA ARG A 38 13.10 14.67 11.98
C ARG A 38 12.56 14.73 13.43
N LYS A 39 12.27 15.91 13.98
CA LYS A 39 11.69 16.09 15.33
C LYS A 39 10.29 16.66 15.22
N VAL A 40 9.32 15.81 15.51
CA VAL A 40 7.88 16.12 15.45
C VAL A 40 7.39 16.25 16.90
N LYS A 41 6.99 17.46 17.32
CA LYS A 41 6.42 17.69 18.67
C LYS A 41 5.23 16.75 18.94
N PRO A 42 5.00 16.30 20.19
CA PRO A 42 3.79 15.55 20.54
C PRO A 42 2.56 16.41 20.19
N GLY A 43 1.73 15.94 19.26
CA GLY A 43 0.67 16.73 18.58
C GLY A 43 0.90 16.84 17.07
N TYR A 44 2.13 17.15 16.66
CA TYR A 44 2.54 17.16 15.26
C TYR A 44 2.62 15.74 14.68
N LYS A 45 2.82 14.70 15.53
CA LYS A 45 2.79 13.27 15.13
C LYS A 45 1.40 12.85 14.63
N LYS A 46 0.34 13.41 15.24
CA LYS A 46 -1.05 13.17 14.80
C LYS A 46 -1.32 13.82 13.44
N LYS A 47 -0.90 15.08 13.26
CA LYS A 47 -1.01 15.80 11.98
C LYS A 47 -0.23 15.09 10.86
N PHE A 48 1.01 14.70 11.13
CA PHE A 48 1.82 13.92 10.18
C PHE A 48 1.14 12.60 9.80
N LYS A 49 0.60 11.85 10.77
CA LYS A 49 -0.14 10.61 10.47
C LYS A 49 -1.36 10.89 9.58
N GLN A 50 -2.12 11.95 9.85
CA GLN A 50 -3.28 12.34 9.04
C GLN A 50 -2.88 12.72 7.62
N GLU A 51 -1.81 13.51 7.44
CA GLU A 51 -1.29 13.89 6.12
C GLU A 51 -0.80 12.68 5.32
N VAL A 52 -0.06 11.78 5.96
CA VAL A 52 0.37 10.51 5.36
C VAL A 52 -0.83 9.70 4.87
N GLU A 53 -1.86 9.53 5.70
CA GLU A 53 -3.05 8.77 5.33
C GLU A 53 -3.88 9.46 4.24
N LYS A 54 -3.98 10.80 4.26
CA LYS A 54 -4.64 11.59 3.21
C LYS A 54 -3.95 11.41 1.85
N MET A 55 -2.62 11.50 1.83
CA MET A 55 -1.81 11.29 0.61
C MET A 55 -1.96 9.86 0.09
N LYS A 56 -1.87 8.85 0.97
CA LYS A 56 -2.14 7.45 0.58
C LYS A 56 -3.53 7.27 -0.02
N ARG A 57 -4.56 7.91 0.54
CA ARG A 57 -5.94 7.81 0.03
C ARG A 57 -6.08 8.45 -1.35
N GLN A 58 -5.44 9.59 -1.59
CA GLN A 58 -5.44 10.25 -2.90
C GLN A 58 -4.78 9.37 -3.97
N GLU A 59 -3.60 8.83 -3.67
CA GLU A 59 -2.85 7.96 -4.58
C GLU A 59 -3.63 6.68 -4.93
N ARG A 60 -4.24 6.03 -3.93
CA ARG A 60 -5.14 4.87 -4.15
C ARG A 60 -6.32 5.22 -5.06
N LYS A 61 -6.91 6.40 -4.88
CA LYS A 61 -8.03 6.87 -5.72
C LYS A 61 -7.59 7.08 -7.17
N GLN A 62 -6.42 7.67 -7.40
CA GLN A 62 -5.91 7.88 -8.76
C GLN A 62 -5.54 6.56 -9.44
N TYR A 63 -4.90 5.64 -8.72
CA TYR A 63 -4.60 4.30 -9.23
C TYR A 63 -5.88 3.55 -9.62
N SER A 64 -6.89 3.52 -8.76
CA SER A 64 -8.18 2.88 -9.06
C SER A 64 -8.84 3.48 -10.30
N LYS A 65 -8.83 4.81 -10.46
CA LYS A 65 -9.33 5.48 -11.66
C LYS A 65 -8.58 5.05 -12.93
N LYS A 66 -7.24 4.94 -12.87
CA LYS A 66 -6.41 4.50 -14.00
C LYS A 66 -6.71 3.06 -14.40
N GLN A 67 -6.78 2.15 -13.42
CA GLN A 67 -7.13 0.74 -13.65
C GLN A 67 -8.53 0.59 -14.27
N ASN A 68 -9.53 1.31 -13.75
CA ASN A 68 -10.89 1.27 -14.31
C ASN A 68 -10.94 1.82 -15.74
N ARG A 69 -10.19 2.88 -16.05
CA ARG A 69 -10.07 3.40 -17.43
C ARG A 69 -9.44 2.37 -18.36
N GLN A 70 -8.37 1.69 -17.93
CA GLN A 70 -7.72 0.67 -18.76
C GLN A 70 -8.64 -0.53 -18.99
N LYS A 71 -9.35 -1.00 -17.96
CA LYS A 71 -10.33 -2.09 -18.08
C LYS A 71 -11.43 -1.74 -19.08
N ARG A 72 -11.95 -0.52 -19.04
CA ARG A 72 -12.96 -0.05 -20.02
C ARG A 72 -12.44 0.01 -21.44
N LYS A 73 -11.16 0.35 -21.64
CA LYS A 73 -10.53 0.31 -22.97
C LYS A 73 -10.41 -1.13 -23.46
N ASN A 74 -9.92 -2.03 -22.62
CA ASN A 74 -9.72 -3.43 -22.97
C ASN A 74 -11.03 -4.18 -23.23
N ASN A 75 -12.12 -3.84 -22.54
CA ASN A 75 -13.44 -4.45 -22.75
C ASN A 75 -14.18 -3.91 -23.99
N LYS A 76 -13.65 -2.89 -24.66
CA LYS A 76 -14.22 -2.29 -25.88
C LYS A 76 -13.57 -2.78 -27.17
N GLY A 77 -12.47 -3.54 -27.08
CA GLY A 77 -11.91 -4.30 -28.19
C GLY A 77 -12.44 -5.72 -28.15
#